data_AF-A0A382U542-F1
#
_entry.id   AF-A0A382U542-F1
#
_cell.length_a   1.000
_cell.length_b   1.000
_cell.length_c   1.000
_cell.angle_alpha   90.00
_cell.angle_beta   90.00
_cell.angle_gamma   90.00
#
_symmetry.space_group_name_H-M   'P 1'
#
loop_
_entity.id
_entity.type
_entity.pdbx_description
1 polymer ?
#
loop_
_entity_poly.entity_id
_entity_poly.type
_entity_poly.pdbx_seq_one_letter_code
_entity_poly.pdbx_strand_id
1 'polypeptide(L)'
;MILTSEQNDMLKGEQGSTKQKAMRLLVDLGKAAGAKRLISVVSAHVSGVSPLTGGQGLLRFLKDLTADGDSKTAVETTLNAAGCDRTRFEEMDIPVKDYVEKQQTILDAYESLGIKLTLSCTP
;
A
#
# COMPACT_ATOMS: atom_id res chain seq x y z
N MET A 1 15.66 -10.45 14.42
CA MET A 1 14.20 -10.51 14.27
C MET A 1 13.64 -11.74 14.95
N ILE A 2 12.92 -11.53 16.05
CA ILE A 2 12.13 -12.52 16.78
C ILE A 2 10.68 -12.33 16.33
N LEU A 3 10.04 -13.40 15.86
CA LEU A 3 8.68 -13.40 15.33
C LEU A 3 7.73 -14.19 16.22
N THR A 4 6.48 -13.75 16.33
CA THR A 4 5.41 -14.54 16.97
C THR A 4 5.02 -15.74 16.11
N SER A 5 4.25 -16.69 16.66
CA SER A 5 3.73 -17.82 15.88
C SER A 5 2.93 -17.33 14.66
N GLU A 6 2.02 -16.38 14.88
CA GLU A 6 1.20 -15.79 13.81
C GLU A 6 2.05 -15.14 12.70
N GLN A 7 3.11 -14.41 13.06
CA GLN A 7 4.03 -13.81 12.10
C GLN A 7 4.83 -14.84 11.32
N ASN A 8 5.16 -15.98 11.94
CA ASN A 8 5.79 -17.11 11.23
C ASN A 8 4.80 -17.76 10.25
N ASP A 9 3.54 -17.90 10.63
CA ASP A 9 2.49 -18.48 9.77
C ASP A 9 2.24 -17.58 8.55
N MET A 10 2.20 -16.25 8.75
CA MET A 10 2.19 -15.28 7.65
C MET A 10 3.41 -15.47 6.74
N LEU A 11 4.63 -15.58 7.29
CA LEU A 11 5.87 -15.72 6.52
C LEU A 11 5.95 -17.04 5.72
N LYS A 12 5.35 -18.12 6.22
CA LYS A 12 5.21 -19.40 5.51
C LYS A 12 4.14 -19.37 4.42
N GLY A 13 3.26 -18.37 4.42
CA GLY A 13 2.18 -18.22 3.46
C GLY A 13 0.88 -18.90 3.86
N GLU A 14 0.75 -19.31 5.12
CA GLU A 14 -0.46 -19.96 5.65
C GLU A 14 -1.68 -19.02 5.67
N GLN A 15 -1.45 -17.71 5.53
CA GLN A 15 -2.50 -16.69 5.43
C GLN A 15 -2.60 -16.06 4.02
N GLY A 16 -2.13 -16.74 2.99
CA GLY A 16 -2.18 -16.28 1.60
C GLY A 16 -0.92 -15.56 1.12
N SER A 17 -0.76 -15.50 -0.20
CA SER A 17 0.48 -15.08 -0.86
C SER A 17 0.79 -13.60 -0.65
N THR A 18 -0.26 -12.77 -0.60
CA THR A 18 -0.15 -11.33 -0.37
C THR A 18 0.40 -11.02 1.03
N LYS A 19 -0.15 -11.63 2.09
CA LYS A 19 0.36 -11.48 3.46
C LYS A 19 1.78 -12.04 3.60
N GLN A 20 2.08 -13.14 2.91
CA GLN A 20 3.44 -13.69 2.88
C GLN A 20 4.46 -12.68 2.34
N LYS A 21 4.12 -12.03 1.22
CA LYS A 21 4.98 -11.04 0.58
C LYS A 21 5.17 -9.82 1.47
N ALA A 22 4.10 -9.31 2.07
CA ALA A 22 4.16 -8.19 3.03
C ALA A 22 5.03 -8.54 4.25
N MET A 23 4.83 -9.73 4.84
CA MET A 23 5.60 -10.18 6.00
C MET A 23 7.09 -10.34 5.67
N ARG A 24 7.42 -10.89 4.49
CA ARG A 24 8.81 -11.00 4.03
C ARG A 24 9.49 -9.62 3.93
N LEU A 25 8.81 -8.63 3.35
CA LEU A 25 9.32 -7.25 3.28
C LEU A 25 9.58 -6.66 4.68
N LEU A 26 8.65 -6.86 5.63
CA LEU A 26 8.83 -6.40 7.01
C LEU A 26 10.00 -7.08 7.73
N VAL A 27 10.20 -8.38 7.50
CA VAL A 27 11.34 -9.13 8.06
C VAL A 27 12.65 -8.62 7.49
N ASP A 28 12.72 -8.40 6.17
CA ASP A 28 13.94 -7.93 5.50
C ASP A 28 14.30 -6.52 5.96
N LEU A 29 13.32 -5.61 6.02
CA LEU A 29 13.51 -4.26 6.55
C LEU A 29 13.93 -4.29 8.02
N GLY A 30 13.27 -5.11 8.84
CA GLY A 30 13.60 -5.27 10.25
C GLY A 30 15.02 -5.81 10.47
N LYS A 31 15.46 -6.78 9.66
CA LYS A 31 16.85 -7.28 9.70
C LYS A 31 17.85 -6.21 9.28
N ALA A 32 17.58 -5.50 8.18
CA ALA A 32 18.45 -4.43 7.69
C ALA A 32 18.61 -3.29 8.71
N ALA A 33 17.54 -2.96 9.44
CA ALA A 33 17.53 -1.95 10.49
C ALA A 33 18.09 -2.45 11.85
N GLY A 34 18.50 -3.73 11.96
CA GLY A 34 18.92 -4.32 13.23
C GLY A 34 17.79 -4.45 14.27
N ALA A 35 16.53 -4.44 13.84
CA ALA A 35 15.38 -4.55 14.71
C ALA A 35 15.32 -5.94 15.39
N LYS A 36 14.95 -5.93 16.68
CA LYS A 36 14.77 -7.17 17.43
C LYS A 36 13.43 -7.84 17.17
N ARG A 37 12.34 -7.06 17.04
CA ARG A 37 10.96 -7.54 16.86
C ARG A 37 10.11 -6.50 16.12
N LEU A 38 8.98 -6.93 15.57
CA LEU A 38 7.93 -6.02 15.09
C LEU A 38 7.08 -5.52 16.27
N ILE A 39 6.48 -4.35 16.11
CA ILE A 39 5.52 -3.77 17.05
C ILE A 39 4.17 -3.68 16.33
N SER A 40 3.10 -4.11 17.00
CA SER A 40 1.75 -4.01 16.44
C SER A 40 1.28 -2.55 16.41
N VAL A 41 0.54 -2.22 15.37
CA VAL A 41 -0.18 -0.94 15.24
C VAL A 41 -1.68 -1.20 15.31
N VAL A 42 -2.46 -0.17 15.63
CA VAL A 42 -3.93 -0.25 15.70
C VAL A 42 -4.59 0.42 14.49
N SER A 43 -3.85 1.26 13.77
CA SER A 43 -4.28 1.93 12.55
C SER A 43 -3.07 2.31 11.69
N ALA A 44 -3.31 2.64 10.42
CA ALA A 44 -2.29 3.12 9.50
C ALA A 44 -2.83 4.22 8.56
N HIS A 45 -1.94 5.11 8.11
CA HIS A 45 -2.24 6.10 7.07
C HIS A 45 -1.23 5.93 5.93
N VAL A 46 -1.69 5.46 4.78
CA VAL A 46 -0.85 5.13 3.62
C VAL A 46 -0.56 6.40 2.82
N SER A 47 0.73 6.68 2.62
CA SER A 47 1.23 7.77 1.76
C SER A 47 1.78 7.23 0.44
N GLY A 48 2.14 8.14 -0.49
CA GLY A 48 2.71 7.77 -1.78
C GLY A 48 1.66 7.41 -2.84
N VAL A 49 0.56 8.17 -2.88
CA VAL A 49 -0.64 7.91 -3.66
C VAL A 49 -0.62 8.64 -5.01
N SER A 50 0.52 8.61 -5.70
CA SER A 50 0.73 9.36 -6.95
C SER A 50 1.57 8.59 -7.97
N PRO A 51 1.19 8.59 -9.26
CA PRO A 51 2.05 8.10 -10.34
C PRO A 51 3.42 8.78 -10.39
N LEU A 52 3.57 10.02 -9.91
CA LEU A 52 4.86 10.71 -9.87
C LEU A 52 5.81 10.13 -8.83
N THR A 53 5.29 9.78 -7.64
CA THR A 53 6.11 9.27 -6.53
C THR A 53 6.30 7.76 -6.59
N GLY A 54 5.26 7.03 -7.01
CA GLY A 54 5.26 5.57 -7.06
C GLY A 54 5.67 4.98 -8.41
N GLY A 55 5.46 5.73 -9.50
CA GLY A 55 5.78 5.31 -10.86
C GLY A 55 5.14 3.96 -11.25
N GLN A 56 5.79 3.29 -12.20
CA GLN A 56 5.41 1.93 -12.63
C GLN A 56 5.63 0.87 -11.54
N GLY A 57 6.56 1.11 -10.63
CA GLY A 57 6.84 0.20 -9.51
C GLY A 57 5.64 0.04 -8.59
N LEU A 58 5.01 1.16 -8.21
CA LEU A 58 3.78 1.16 -7.40
C LEU A 58 2.64 0.44 -8.11
N LEU A 59 2.37 0.76 -9.37
CA LEU A 59 1.30 0.11 -10.15
C LEU A 59 1.49 -1.41 -10.21
N ARG A 60 2.72 -1.86 -10.50
CA ARG A 60 3.05 -3.30 -10.52
C ARG A 60 2.88 -3.93 -9.13
N PHE A 61 3.32 -3.24 -8.09
CA PHE A 61 3.21 -3.71 -6.73
C PHE A 61 1.75 -3.84 -6.28
N LEU A 62 0.92 -2.83 -6.52
CA LEU A 62 -0.50 -2.87 -6.19
C LEU A 62 -1.25 -3.94 -6.98
N LYS A 63 -0.95 -4.10 -8.27
CA LYS A 63 -1.50 -5.20 -9.08
C LYS A 63 -1.14 -6.57 -8.50
N ASP A 64 0.07 -6.71 -7.99
CA ASP A 64 0.57 -7.95 -7.38
C ASP A 64 -0.04 -8.22 -5.99
N LEU A 65 -0.34 -7.17 -5.21
CA LEU A 65 -1.04 -7.31 -3.92
C LEU A 65 -2.53 -7.63 -4.08
N THR A 66 -3.14 -7.19 -5.18
CA THR A 66 -4.58 -7.36 -5.46
C THR A 66 -4.88 -8.61 -6.28
N ALA A 67 -3.85 -9.32 -6.77
CA ALA A 67 -3.99 -10.47 -7.65
C ALA A 67 -4.80 -11.63 -7.03
N ASP A 68 -4.71 -11.81 -5.71
CA ASP A 68 -5.44 -12.87 -4.98
C ASP A 68 -6.93 -12.51 -4.74
N GLY A 69 -7.34 -11.25 -4.95
CA GLY A 69 -8.73 -10.77 -4.79
C GLY A 69 -9.27 -10.66 -3.35
N ASP A 70 -8.78 -11.50 -2.42
CA ASP A 70 -9.32 -11.60 -1.06
C ASP A 70 -8.47 -10.89 0.02
N SER A 71 -7.40 -10.21 -0.40
CA SER A 71 -6.46 -9.55 0.50
C SER A 71 -7.00 -8.22 0.99
N LYS A 72 -7.04 -8.02 2.31
CA LYS A 72 -7.40 -6.75 2.95
C LYS A 72 -6.40 -6.34 4.02
N THR A 73 -6.37 -5.05 4.32
CA THR A 73 -5.63 -4.51 5.46
C THR A 73 -6.12 -5.13 6.78
N ALA A 74 -5.19 -5.36 7.71
CA ALA A 74 -5.49 -6.01 8.99
C ALA A 74 -5.98 -5.03 10.07
N VAL A 75 -5.76 -3.73 9.87
CA VAL A 75 -6.14 -2.64 10.77
C VAL A 75 -6.80 -1.54 9.98
N GLU A 76 -7.54 -0.66 10.67
CA GLU A 76 -8.13 0.50 10.01
C GLU A 76 -7.04 1.31 9.29
N THR A 77 -7.21 1.44 7.98
CA THR A 77 -6.21 2.07 7.12
C THR A 77 -6.87 3.15 6.27
N THR A 78 -6.30 4.34 6.32
CA THR A 78 -6.73 5.50 5.54
C THR A 78 -5.70 5.85 4.47
N LEU A 79 -6.12 6.63 3.48
CA LEU A 79 -5.28 7.01 2.34
C LEU A 79 -5.02 8.52 2.32
N ASN A 80 -3.77 8.88 2.12
CA ASN A 80 -3.33 10.26 1.88
C ASN A 80 -3.97 10.81 0.59
N ALA A 81 -3.85 12.12 0.37
CA ALA A 81 -4.35 12.75 -0.85
C ALA A 81 -3.78 12.11 -2.11
N ALA A 82 -4.64 12.01 -3.12
CA ALA A 82 -4.25 11.60 -4.46
C ALA A 82 -3.25 12.60 -5.07
N GLY A 83 -2.47 12.14 -6.04
CA GLY A 83 -1.50 12.97 -6.74
C GLY A 83 -2.10 14.11 -7.58
N CYS A 84 -3.41 14.08 -7.85
CA CYS A 84 -4.13 15.18 -8.48
C CYS A 84 -5.56 15.31 -7.97
N ASP A 85 -6.10 16.52 -8.11
CA ASP A 85 -7.55 16.75 -8.13
C ASP A 85 -8.07 16.44 -9.54
N ARG A 86 -8.92 15.41 -9.65
CA ARG A 86 -9.49 14.98 -10.93
C ARG A 86 -10.35 16.06 -11.59
N THR A 87 -10.99 16.93 -10.82
CA THR A 87 -11.88 17.98 -11.34
C THR A 87 -11.11 19.19 -11.87
N ARG A 88 -9.85 19.33 -11.46
CA ARG A 88 -8.98 20.46 -11.80
C ARG A 88 -7.69 20.04 -12.50
N PHE A 89 -7.64 18.82 -13.05
CA PHE A 89 -6.42 18.25 -13.60
C PHE A 89 -5.80 19.11 -14.72
N GLU A 90 -6.63 19.73 -15.57
CA GLU A 90 -6.17 20.64 -16.63
C GLU A 90 -5.43 21.87 -16.05
N GLU A 91 -5.91 22.41 -14.93
CA GLU A 91 -5.27 23.55 -14.24
C GLU A 91 -3.96 23.18 -13.56
N MET A 92 -3.76 21.90 -13.26
CA MET A 92 -2.56 21.40 -12.58
C MET A 92 -1.34 21.29 -13.51
N ASP A 93 -1.54 21.39 -14.84
CA ASP A 93 -0.48 21.39 -15.86
C ASP A 93 0.55 20.24 -15.67
N ILE A 94 0.05 19.03 -15.37
CA ILE A 94 0.91 17.87 -15.13
C ILE A 94 1.30 17.24 -16.47
N PRO A 95 2.60 17.27 -16.88
CA PRO A 95 3.03 16.83 -18.21
C PRO A 95 3.25 15.30 -18.26
N VAL A 96 2.34 14.52 -17.69
CA VAL A 96 2.45 13.05 -17.63
C VAL A 96 1.32 12.40 -18.41
N LYS A 97 1.70 11.58 -19.39
CA LYS A 97 0.74 10.82 -20.20
C LYS A 97 -0.05 9.83 -19.34
N ASP A 98 -1.36 9.77 -19.57
CA ASP A 98 -2.31 8.85 -18.92
C ASP A 98 -2.29 8.98 -17.39
N TYR A 99 -2.04 10.19 -16.87
CA TYR A 99 -1.86 10.41 -15.44
C TYR A 99 -3.13 10.09 -14.65
N VAL A 100 -4.28 10.59 -15.12
CA VAL A 100 -5.57 10.42 -14.44
C VAL A 100 -5.95 8.95 -14.39
N GLU A 101 -5.75 8.21 -15.48
CA GLU A 101 -6.02 6.78 -15.56
C GLU A 101 -5.12 5.98 -14.61
N LYS A 102 -3.83 6.31 -14.55
CA LYS A 102 -2.87 5.68 -13.62
C LYS A 102 -3.20 6.02 -12.17
N GLN A 103 -3.59 7.26 -11.89
CA GLN A 103 -4.02 7.69 -10.57
C GLN A 103 -5.27 6.92 -10.14
N GLN A 104 -6.26 6.77 -11.03
CA GLN A 104 -7.47 6.00 -10.75
C GLN A 104 -7.14 4.53 -10.48
N THR A 105 -6.26 3.93 -11.28
CA THR A 105 -5.79 2.55 -11.08
C THR A 105 -5.17 2.35 -9.68
N ILE A 106 -4.40 3.34 -9.20
CA ILE A 106 -3.82 3.32 -7.85
C ILE A 106 -4.92 3.37 -6.77
N LEU A 107 -5.90 4.27 -6.93
CA LEU A 107 -7.01 4.41 -5.99
C LEU A 107 -7.87 3.13 -5.91
N ASP A 108 -8.25 2.57 -7.05
CA ASP A 108 -9.06 1.34 -7.14
C ASP A 108 -8.33 0.16 -6.47
N ALA A 109 -7.02 0.05 -6.69
CA ALA A 109 -6.23 -0.99 -6.06
C ALA A 109 -6.13 -0.83 -4.54
N TYR A 110 -5.97 0.40 -4.02
CA TYR A 110 -6.02 0.62 -2.58
C TYR A 110 -7.40 0.34 -1.98
N GLU A 111 -8.48 0.74 -2.66
CA GLU A 111 -9.85 0.48 -2.21
C GLU A 111 -10.15 -1.02 -2.15
N SER A 112 -9.72 -1.80 -3.14
CA SER A 112 -9.87 -3.27 -3.13
C SER A 112 -9.10 -3.95 -1.99
N LEU A 113 -8.00 -3.35 -1.50
CA LEU A 113 -7.29 -3.78 -0.29
C LEU A 113 -8.00 -3.37 1.02
N GLY A 114 -9.20 -2.79 0.93
CA GLY A 114 -10.00 -2.34 2.08
C GLY A 114 -9.50 -1.04 2.72
N ILE A 115 -8.72 -0.23 1.98
CA ILE A 115 -8.22 1.06 2.48
C ILE A 115 -9.29 2.13 2.25
N LYS A 116 -9.55 2.94 3.27
CA LYS A 116 -10.50 4.05 3.19
C LYS A 116 -9.89 5.22 2.43
N LEU A 117 -10.48 5.57 1.28
CA LEU A 117 -10.07 6.70 0.44
C LEU A 117 -10.47 8.05 1.08
N THR A 118 -9.85 8.40 2.21
CA THR A 118 -10.05 9.71 2.85
C THR A 118 -9.54 10.87 2.01
N LEU A 119 -8.53 10.62 1.17
CA LEU A 119 -7.91 11.58 0.25
C LEU A 119 -7.60 12.93 0.93
N SER A 120 -7.15 12.86 2.18
CA SER A 120 -6.89 14.03 3.02
C SER A 120 -5.41 14.13 3.34
N CYS A 121 -4.90 15.37 3.43
CA CYS A 121 -3.51 15.67 3.80
C CYS A 121 -3.33 15.94 5.30
N THR A 122 -4.27 15.53 6.15
CA THR A 122 -4.20 15.72 7.61
C THR A 122 -4.74 14.47 8.32
N PRO A 123 -4.03 13.93 9.33
CA PRO A 123 -4.54 12.83 10.14
C PRO A 123 -5.84 13.16 10.86
#